data_AF-A0A1W1H8C9-F1
#
_entry.id   AF-A0A1W1H8C9-F1
#
_cell.length_a   1.000
_cell.length_b   1.000
_cell.length_c   1.000
_cell.angle_alpha   90.00
_cell.angle_beta   90.00
_cell.angle_gamma   90.00
#
_symmetry.space_group_name_H-M   'P 1'
#
loop_
_entity.id
_entity.type
_entity.pdbx_description
1 polymer ?
#
loop_
_entity_poly.entity_id
_entity_poly.type
_entity_poly.pdbx_seq_one_letter_code
_entity_poly.pdbx_strand_id
1 'polypeptide(L)'
;MYAKIAYSCVEKSEISESIKYANLIDQKYYYRKSYLLREIIYWIAKEDSLENAQKTMHDFAQKNKYTNRKWFDRFCFEKICLAMAENGQLKEALQVVKSNEYIDKNRLFVALAEDLARQDLFEDAIELAKSIPEQQAKIKILGMVSTKFAWSNQVDRALATINLIPINSSDGEREQCWAILSIFNALNKKRNSQKSIELLNNMIAELPKQHKCFSTFIKGRCAIELIENVAESGSFEKAMEICQSTYDNDEEKVYVLALIATKFPKTDNAQSSQIAKKIMTIFVNDLNEI
;
A
#
# COMPACT_ATOMS: atom_id res chain seq x y z
N MET A 1 -20.16 -18.52 -23.47
CA MET A 1 -21.41 -18.82 -22.74
C MET A 1 -21.11 -19.58 -21.45
N TYR A 2 -20.57 -20.81 -21.51
CA TYR A 2 -20.32 -21.65 -20.33
C TYR A 2 -19.48 -21.02 -19.22
N ALA A 3 -18.44 -20.25 -19.53
CA ALA A 3 -17.65 -19.57 -18.51
C ALA A 3 -18.48 -18.58 -17.65
N LYS A 4 -19.39 -17.82 -18.28
CA LYS A 4 -20.27 -16.89 -17.54
C LYS A 4 -21.25 -17.64 -16.63
N ILE A 5 -21.79 -18.76 -17.13
CA ILE A 5 -22.70 -19.62 -16.34
C ILE A 5 -21.95 -20.20 -15.14
N ALA A 6 -20.74 -20.72 -15.36
CA ALA A 6 -19.93 -21.27 -14.28
C ALA A 6 -19.57 -20.21 -13.21
N TYR A 7 -19.25 -18.97 -13.60
CA TYR A 7 -19.06 -17.88 -12.64
C TYR A 7 -20.33 -17.56 -11.85
N SER A 8 -21.49 -17.51 -12.51
CA SER A 8 -22.76 -17.29 -11.81
C SER A 8 -23.09 -18.42 -10.83
N CYS A 9 -22.77 -19.68 -11.17
CA CYS A 9 -22.91 -20.80 -10.24
C CYS A 9 -21.96 -20.66 -9.03
N VAL A 10 -20.73 -20.18 -9.23
CA VAL A 10 -19.80 -19.87 -8.13
C VAL A 10 -20.38 -18.81 -7.19
N GLU A 11 -20.90 -17.71 -7.73
CA GLU A 11 -21.51 -16.63 -6.93
C GLU A 11 -22.72 -17.10 -6.12
N LYS A 12 -23.40 -18.15 -6.58
CA LYS A 12 -24.55 -18.79 -5.92
C LYS A 12 -24.16 -19.96 -5.00
N SER A 13 -22.86 -20.24 -4.82
CA SER A 13 -22.35 -21.41 -4.11
C SER A 13 -22.79 -22.76 -4.71
N GLU A 14 -23.17 -22.80 -5.99
CA GLU A 14 -23.53 -24.00 -6.75
C GLU A 14 -22.26 -24.65 -7.35
N ILE A 15 -21.34 -25.07 -6.49
CA ILE A 15 -19.99 -25.49 -6.89
C ILE A 15 -19.97 -26.67 -7.87
N SER A 16 -20.79 -27.70 -7.63
CA SER A 16 -20.88 -28.87 -8.52
C SER A 16 -21.32 -28.49 -9.94
N GLU A 17 -22.27 -27.55 -10.04
CA GLU A 17 -22.79 -27.07 -11.32
C GLU A 17 -21.75 -26.19 -12.02
N SER A 18 -21.01 -25.39 -11.27
CA SER A 18 -19.88 -24.63 -11.81
C SER A 18 -18.80 -25.55 -12.40
N ILE A 19 -18.42 -26.62 -11.70
CA ILE A 19 -17.46 -27.64 -12.18
C ILE A 19 -17.94 -28.26 -13.50
N LYS A 20 -19.23 -28.62 -13.59
CA LYS A 20 -19.84 -29.17 -14.79
C LYS A 20 -19.71 -28.21 -15.98
N TYR A 21 -20.05 -26.94 -15.81
CA TYR A 21 -19.92 -25.94 -16.87
C TYR A 21 -18.46 -25.60 -17.21
N ALA A 22 -17.55 -25.60 -16.23
CA ALA A 22 -16.14 -25.42 -16.46
C ALA A 22 -15.56 -26.52 -17.35
N ASN A 23 -15.99 -27.78 -17.16
CA ASN A 23 -15.57 -28.91 -17.98
C ASN A 23 -16.02 -28.83 -19.44
N LEU A 24 -17.16 -28.17 -19.72
CA LEU A 24 -17.66 -27.94 -21.08
C LEU A 24 -16.87 -26.86 -21.85
N ILE A 25 -15.94 -26.15 -21.20
CA ILE A 25 -15.08 -25.18 -21.87
C ILE A 25 -14.01 -25.93 -22.69
N ASP A 26 -14.03 -25.66 -24.00
CA ASP A 26 -13.06 -26.15 -24.98
C ASP A 26 -11.62 -25.81 -24.57
N GLN A 27 -10.72 -26.78 -24.73
CA GLN A 27 -9.31 -26.69 -24.34
C GLN A 27 -8.56 -25.57 -25.08
N LYS A 28 -9.00 -25.16 -26.27
CA LYS A 28 -8.43 -23.99 -26.98
C LYS A 28 -8.58 -22.67 -26.21
N TYR A 29 -9.52 -22.61 -25.26
CA TYR A 29 -9.69 -21.49 -24.33
C TYR A 29 -9.03 -21.75 -22.98
N TYR A 30 -7.90 -22.46 -23.00
CA TYR A 30 -7.07 -22.84 -21.86
C TYR A 30 -6.99 -21.77 -20.76
N TYR A 31 -6.62 -20.53 -21.11
CA TYR A 31 -6.44 -19.45 -20.13
C TYR A 31 -7.75 -19.13 -19.39
N ARG A 32 -8.88 -19.01 -20.10
CA ARG A 32 -10.18 -18.73 -19.49
C ARG A 32 -10.64 -19.88 -18.61
N LYS A 33 -10.45 -21.11 -19.07
CA LYS A 33 -10.75 -22.32 -18.28
C LYS A 33 -9.90 -22.34 -17.00
N SER A 34 -8.60 -22.11 -17.10
CA SER A 34 -7.69 -22.08 -15.95
C SER A 34 -8.01 -20.98 -14.94
N TYR A 35 -8.41 -19.78 -15.36
CA TYR A 35 -8.90 -18.73 -14.43
C TYR A 35 -10.15 -19.19 -13.67
N LEU A 36 -11.17 -19.65 -14.37
CA LEU A 36 -12.41 -20.11 -13.76
C LEU A 36 -12.17 -21.25 -12.76
N LEU A 37 -11.32 -22.22 -13.11
CA LEU A 37 -11.00 -23.35 -12.25
C LEU A 37 -10.33 -22.91 -10.94
N ARG A 38 -9.47 -21.89 -10.99
CA ARG A 38 -8.84 -21.31 -9.80
C ARG A 38 -9.87 -20.66 -8.88
N GLU A 39 -10.86 -19.97 -9.44
CA GLU A 39 -11.96 -19.42 -8.63
C GLU A 39 -12.81 -20.53 -8.02
N ILE A 40 -13.15 -21.57 -8.77
CA ILE A 40 -13.87 -22.74 -8.22
C ILE A 40 -13.09 -23.36 -7.05
N ILE A 41 -11.77 -23.53 -7.19
CA ILE A 41 -10.90 -24.08 -6.14
C ILE A 41 -10.89 -23.17 -4.91
N TYR A 42 -10.82 -21.85 -5.08
CA TYR A 42 -10.94 -20.89 -3.97
C TYR A 42 -12.25 -21.08 -3.21
N TRP A 43 -13.38 -21.15 -3.91
CA TRP A 43 -14.68 -21.29 -3.26
C TRP A 43 -14.88 -22.66 -2.59
N ILE A 44 -14.33 -23.74 -3.14
CA ILE A 44 -14.30 -25.04 -2.45
C ILE A 44 -13.47 -24.94 -1.16
N ALA A 45 -12.30 -24.31 -1.23
CA ALA A 45 -11.45 -24.14 -0.05
C ALA A 45 -12.11 -23.25 1.02
N LYS A 46 -12.96 -22.30 0.59
CA LYS A 46 -13.66 -21.37 1.46
C LYS A 46 -14.88 -21.98 2.15
N GLU A 47 -15.71 -22.70 1.40
CA GLU A 47 -17.05 -23.12 1.85
C GLU A 47 -17.15 -24.61 2.23
N ASP A 48 -16.23 -25.44 1.74
CA ASP A 48 -16.28 -26.90 1.92
C ASP A 48 -15.07 -27.39 2.74
N SER A 49 -13.98 -27.76 2.07
CA SER A 49 -12.78 -28.23 2.76
C SER A 49 -11.53 -28.08 1.89
N LEU A 50 -10.40 -27.88 2.58
CA LEU A 50 -9.07 -27.88 1.97
C LEU A 50 -8.80 -29.15 1.16
N GLU A 51 -9.20 -30.30 1.68
CA GLU A 51 -9.00 -31.60 1.05
C GLU A 51 -9.77 -31.68 -0.28
N ASN A 52 -11.03 -31.24 -0.30
CA ASN A 52 -11.83 -31.21 -1.53
C ASN A 52 -11.28 -30.22 -2.56
N ALA A 53 -10.73 -29.08 -2.12
CA ALA A 53 -10.10 -28.11 -3.00
C ALA A 53 -8.83 -28.69 -3.66
N GLN A 54 -7.98 -29.35 -2.87
CA GLN A 54 -6.76 -30.01 -3.35
C GLN A 54 -7.07 -31.19 -4.28
N LYS A 55 -8.04 -32.02 -3.93
CA LYS A 55 -8.52 -33.12 -4.77
C LYS A 55 -9.05 -32.61 -6.10
N THR A 56 -9.89 -31.59 -6.07
CA THR A 56 -10.47 -30.97 -7.26
C THR A 56 -9.39 -30.37 -8.16
N MET A 57 -8.42 -29.65 -7.58
CA MET A 57 -7.24 -29.15 -8.29
C MET A 57 -6.49 -30.30 -9.00
N HIS A 58 -6.24 -31.40 -8.30
CA HIS A 58 -5.52 -32.55 -8.84
C HIS A 58 -6.30 -33.24 -9.98
N ASP A 59 -7.60 -33.46 -9.80
CA ASP A 59 -8.47 -34.05 -10.82
C ASP A 59 -8.51 -33.20 -12.09
N PHE A 60 -8.58 -31.87 -11.95
CA PHE A 60 -8.52 -30.96 -13.08
C PHE A 60 -7.17 -31.03 -13.77
N ALA A 61 -6.07 -30.99 -13.01
CA ALA A 61 -4.70 -31.06 -13.51
C ALA A 61 -4.48 -32.30 -14.38
N GLN A 62 -5.00 -33.46 -13.95
CA GLN A 62 -4.92 -34.71 -14.71
C GLN A 62 -5.76 -34.69 -15.99
N LYS A 63 -7.00 -34.21 -15.93
CA LYS A 63 -7.95 -34.26 -17.07
C LYS A 63 -7.58 -33.33 -18.23
N ASN A 64 -6.95 -32.19 -17.97
CA ASN A 64 -6.80 -31.12 -18.97
C ASN A 64 -5.40 -31.03 -19.60
N LYS A 65 -4.50 -32.00 -19.37
CA LYS A 65 -3.13 -32.07 -19.92
C LYS A 65 -2.47 -30.68 -19.99
N TYR A 66 -2.37 -30.00 -18.83
CA TYR A 66 -1.80 -28.66 -18.76
C TYR A 66 -0.35 -28.68 -19.24
N THR A 67 -0.06 -27.93 -20.31
CA THR A 67 1.30 -27.74 -20.83
C THR A 67 2.23 -27.09 -19.80
N ASN A 68 1.67 -26.36 -18.82
CA ASN A 68 2.39 -25.82 -17.68
C ASN A 68 1.67 -26.15 -16.36
N ARG A 69 1.73 -27.42 -15.95
CA ARG A 69 1.14 -27.92 -14.70
C ARG A 69 1.66 -27.17 -13.47
N LYS A 70 2.97 -26.89 -13.39
CA LYS A 70 3.58 -26.16 -12.26
C LYS A 70 2.96 -24.78 -12.08
N TRP A 71 2.70 -24.06 -13.18
CA TRP A 71 2.03 -22.76 -13.15
C TRP A 71 0.59 -22.88 -12.66
N PHE A 72 -0.17 -23.87 -13.14
CA PHE A 72 -1.54 -24.09 -12.67
C PHE A 72 -1.60 -24.42 -11.18
N ASP A 73 -0.78 -25.38 -10.73
CA ASP A 73 -0.72 -25.81 -9.33
C ASP A 73 -0.37 -24.63 -8.42
N ARG A 74 0.66 -23.82 -8.79
CA ARG A 74 1.04 -22.61 -8.06
C ARG A 74 -0.17 -21.71 -7.76
N PHE A 75 -0.90 -21.28 -8.78
CA PHE A 75 -2.03 -20.37 -8.57
C PHE A 75 -3.20 -21.00 -7.82
N CYS A 76 -3.42 -22.31 -7.96
CA CYS A 76 -4.46 -22.99 -7.20
C CYS A 76 -4.08 -23.06 -5.71
N PHE A 77 -2.81 -23.32 -5.39
CA PHE A 77 -2.32 -23.24 -4.02
C PHE A 77 -2.39 -21.81 -3.46
N GLU A 78 -2.09 -20.78 -4.27
CA GLU A 78 -2.28 -19.38 -3.86
C GLU A 78 -3.75 -19.14 -3.46
N LYS A 79 -4.72 -19.59 -4.26
CA LYS A 79 -6.16 -19.48 -3.98
C LYS A 79 -6.61 -20.26 -2.74
N ILE A 80 -6.07 -21.45 -2.53
CA ILE A 80 -6.34 -22.25 -1.33
C ILE A 80 -5.84 -21.53 -0.09
N CYS A 81 -4.60 -21.03 -0.09
CA CYS A 81 -4.03 -20.33 1.06
C CYS A 81 -4.81 -19.05 1.38
N LEU A 82 -5.29 -18.35 0.35
CA LEU A 82 -6.16 -17.18 0.51
C LEU A 82 -7.46 -17.54 1.23
N ALA A 83 -8.19 -18.54 0.74
CA ALA A 83 -9.43 -18.99 1.38
C ALA A 83 -9.22 -19.41 2.85
N MET A 84 -8.11 -20.11 3.14
CA MET A 84 -7.75 -20.49 4.51
C MET A 84 -7.50 -19.27 5.39
N ALA A 85 -6.75 -18.27 4.90
CA ALA A 85 -6.48 -17.04 5.65
C ALA A 85 -7.77 -16.26 5.95
N GLU A 86 -8.70 -16.19 4.99
CA GLU A 86 -10.02 -15.55 5.16
C GLU A 86 -10.90 -16.26 6.20
N ASN A 87 -10.77 -17.58 6.32
CA ASN A 87 -11.46 -18.38 7.33
C ASN A 87 -10.76 -18.33 8.71
N GLY A 88 -9.77 -17.44 8.90
CA GLY A 88 -9.02 -17.30 10.16
C GLY A 88 -7.96 -18.40 10.39
N GLN A 89 -7.69 -19.25 9.39
CA GLN A 89 -6.72 -20.34 9.45
C GLN A 89 -5.33 -19.91 8.94
N LEU A 90 -4.86 -18.74 9.38
CA LEU A 90 -3.62 -18.13 8.88
C LEU A 90 -2.40 -19.02 9.11
N LYS A 91 -2.33 -19.71 10.25
CA LYS A 91 -1.18 -20.58 10.59
C LYS A 91 -1.10 -21.79 9.68
N GLU A 92 -2.24 -22.40 9.39
CA GLU A 92 -2.38 -23.52 8.47
C GLU A 92 -2.08 -23.09 7.04
N ALA A 93 -2.59 -21.92 6.61
CA ALA A 93 -2.26 -21.34 5.31
C ALA A 93 -0.75 -21.14 5.16
N LEU A 94 -0.11 -20.55 6.17
CA LEU A 94 1.34 -20.38 6.23
C LEU A 94 2.11 -21.71 6.19
N GLN A 95 1.58 -22.76 6.83
CA GLN A 95 2.18 -24.10 6.77
C GLN A 95 2.15 -24.66 5.35
N VAL A 96 1.03 -24.52 4.64
CA VAL A 96 0.90 -24.91 3.22
C VAL A 96 1.89 -24.13 2.35
N VAL A 97 2.03 -22.81 2.57
CA VAL A 97 3.04 -21.99 1.86
C VAL A 97 4.46 -22.50 2.11
N LYS A 98 4.77 -22.85 3.36
CA LYS A 98 6.11 -23.31 3.75
C LYS A 98 6.45 -24.68 3.16
N SER A 99 5.50 -25.61 3.15
CA SER A 99 5.70 -27.01 2.73
C SER A 99 5.63 -27.23 1.22
N ASN A 100 5.22 -26.23 0.43
CA ASN A 100 5.03 -26.39 -1.01
C ASN A 100 6.16 -25.74 -1.81
N GLU A 101 6.88 -26.55 -2.58
CA GLU A 101 8.03 -26.12 -3.39
C GLU A 101 7.64 -25.37 -4.68
N TYR A 102 6.39 -25.48 -5.12
CA TYR A 102 5.90 -24.80 -6.33
C TYR A 102 5.44 -23.38 -6.07
N ILE A 103 5.33 -22.98 -4.80
CA ILE A 103 4.87 -21.66 -4.39
C ILE A 103 6.06 -20.70 -4.31
N ASP A 104 5.90 -19.58 -5.00
CA ASP A 104 6.71 -18.39 -4.78
C ASP A 104 6.25 -17.73 -3.48
N LYS A 105 6.95 -18.09 -2.41
CA LYS A 105 6.56 -17.75 -1.03
C LYS A 105 6.41 -16.24 -0.84
N ASN A 106 7.31 -15.45 -1.42
CA ASN A 106 7.29 -13.99 -1.26
C ASN A 106 6.08 -13.37 -1.93
N ARG A 107 5.80 -13.76 -3.18
CA ARG A 107 4.62 -13.27 -3.88
C ARG A 107 3.35 -13.66 -3.13
N LEU A 108 3.26 -14.90 -2.65
CA LEU A 108 2.06 -15.35 -1.94
C LEU A 108 1.90 -14.66 -0.59
N PHE A 109 2.97 -14.45 0.17
CA PHE A 109 2.88 -13.70 1.43
C PHE A 109 2.40 -12.26 1.20
N VAL A 110 2.89 -11.59 0.15
CA VAL A 110 2.40 -10.26 -0.23
C VAL A 110 0.93 -10.32 -0.64
N ALA A 111 0.52 -11.30 -1.44
CA ALA A 111 -0.87 -11.46 -1.87
C ALA A 111 -1.82 -11.75 -0.69
N LEU A 112 -1.43 -12.64 0.22
CA LEU A 112 -2.18 -12.94 1.44
C LEU A 112 -2.34 -11.69 2.30
N ALA A 113 -1.26 -10.95 2.53
CA ALA A 113 -1.33 -9.73 3.33
C ALA A 113 -2.14 -8.63 2.65
N GLU A 114 -2.07 -8.51 1.32
CA GLU A 114 -2.90 -7.59 0.53
C GLU A 114 -4.39 -7.91 0.71
N ASP A 115 -4.77 -9.18 0.61
CA ASP A 115 -6.17 -9.61 0.73
C ASP A 115 -6.69 -9.50 2.16
N LEU A 116 -5.88 -9.84 3.17
CA LEU A 116 -6.21 -9.59 4.58
C LEU A 116 -6.43 -8.09 4.83
N ALA A 117 -5.54 -7.23 4.32
CA ALA A 117 -5.69 -5.78 4.46
C ALA A 117 -6.88 -5.21 3.65
N ARG A 118 -7.27 -5.83 2.53
CA ARG A 118 -8.50 -5.46 1.78
C ARG A 118 -9.77 -5.79 2.56
N GLN A 119 -9.71 -6.77 3.46
CA GLN A 119 -10.80 -7.21 4.32
C GLN A 119 -10.79 -6.54 5.70
N ASP A 120 -9.96 -5.50 5.88
CA ASP A 120 -9.72 -4.82 7.15
C ASP A 120 -9.19 -5.75 8.28
N LEU A 121 -8.68 -6.94 7.93
CA LEU A 121 -8.00 -7.89 8.81
C LEU A 121 -6.54 -7.50 9.00
N PHE A 122 -6.32 -6.27 9.45
CA PHE A 122 -4.99 -5.67 9.48
C PHE A 122 -4.04 -6.34 10.49
N GLU A 123 -4.54 -6.81 11.62
CA GLU A 123 -3.72 -7.49 12.63
C GLU A 123 -3.18 -8.82 12.10
N ASP A 124 -4.01 -9.58 11.38
CA ASP A 124 -3.60 -10.81 10.71
C ASP A 124 -2.55 -10.53 9.63
N ALA A 125 -2.70 -9.42 8.88
CA ALA A 125 -1.69 -9.00 7.91
C ALA A 125 -0.35 -8.61 8.57
N ILE A 126 -0.38 -8.00 9.76
CA ILE A 126 0.82 -7.68 10.54
C ILE A 126 1.46 -8.94 11.13
N GLU A 127 0.66 -9.86 11.68
CA GLU A 127 1.16 -11.15 12.19
C GLU A 127 1.82 -11.95 11.07
N LEU A 128 1.17 -11.99 9.89
CA LEU A 128 1.74 -12.55 8.68
C LEU A 128 3.09 -11.91 8.36
N ALA A 129 3.17 -10.57 8.31
CA ALA A 129 4.41 -9.86 8.03
C ALA A 129 5.55 -10.21 9.01
N LYS A 130 5.23 -10.36 10.30
CA LYS A 130 6.18 -10.75 11.36
C LYS A 130 6.69 -12.18 11.20
N SER A 131 5.87 -13.07 10.62
CA SER A 131 6.19 -14.49 10.43
C SER A 131 7.10 -14.77 9.22
N ILE A 132 7.32 -13.77 8.35
CA ILE A 132 8.09 -13.90 7.11
C ILE A 132 9.58 -13.71 7.40
N PRO A 133 10.45 -14.70 7.09
CA PRO A 133 11.89 -14.56 7.26
C PRO A 133 12.50 -13.56 6.27
N GLU A 134 11.94 -13.45 5.07
CA GLU A 134 12.45 -12.54 4.05
C GLU A 134 12.12 -11.08 4.38
N GLN A 135 13.18 -10.31 4.63
CA GLN A 135 13.07 -8.93 5.06
C GLN A 135 12.36 -8.03 4.02
N GLN A 136 12.61 -8.22 2.72
CA GLN A 136 12.01 -7.38 1.68
C GLN A 136 10.48 -7.55 1.62
N ALA A 137 10.00 -8.80 1.69
CA ALA A 137 8.57 -9.09 1.76
C ALA A 137 7.92 -8.50 3.02
N LYS A 138 8.59 -8.63 4.18
CA LYS A 138 8.14 -8.03 5.45
C LYS A 138 8.01 -6.51 5.35
N ILE A 139 9.03 -5.82 4.84
CA ILE A 139 9.05 -4.36 4.65
C ILE A 139 7.83 -3.93 3.81
N LYS A 140 7.66 -4.54 2.63
CA LYS A 140 6.59 -4.21 1.70
C LYS A 140 5.20 -4.40 2.30
N ILE A 141 4.98 -5.50 3.03
CA ILE A 141 3.69 -5.77 3.66
C ILE A 141 3.37 -4.73 4.73
N LEU A 142 4.32 -4.41 5.60
CA LEU A 142 4.11 -3.43 6.67
C LEU A 142 3.84 -2.02 6.12
N GLY A 143 4.57 -1.59 5.09
CA GLY A 143 4.33 -0.31 4.42
C GLY A 143 2.94 -0.22 3.78
N MET A 144 2.50 -1.31 3.13
CA MET A 144 1.16 -1.42 2.58
C MET A 144 0.07 -1.39 3.66
N VAL A 145 0.20 -2.17 4.74
CA VAL A 145 -0.80 -2.20 5.83
C VAL A 145 -0.89 -0.82 6.49
N SER A 146 0.25 -0.17 6.76
CA SER A 146 0.29 1.20 7.28
C SER A 146 -0.47 2.17 6.37
N THR A 147 -0.20 2.11 5.07
CA THR A 147 -0.90 2.93 4.07
C THR A 147 -2.42 2.69 4.14
N LYS A 148 -2.86 1.43 4.18
CA LYS A 148 -4.29 1.09 4.27
C LYS A 148 -4.94 1.63 5.54
N PHE A 149 -4.31 1.47 6.70
CA PHE A 149 -4.80 2.07 7.94
C PHE A 149 -5.02 3.57 7.81
N ALA A 150 -4.09 4.28 7.17
CA ALA A 150 -4.20 5.72 6.98
C ALA A 150 -5.41 6.11 6.15
N TRP A 151 -5.60 5.45 5.00
CA TRP A 151 -6.75 5.66 4.14
C TRP A 151 -8.08 5.30 4.83
N SER A 152 -8.07 4.32 5.73
CA SER A 152 -9.19 3.95 6.62
C SER A 152 -9.32 4.82 7.88
N ASN A 153 -8.62 5.96 7.97
CA ASN A 153 -8.66 6.92 9.10
C ASN A 153 -8.08 6.41 10.43
N GLN A 154 -7.37 5.28 10.44
CA GLN A 154 -6.76 4.69 11.62
C GLN A 154 -5.29 5.14 11.73
N VAL A 155 -5.09 6.45 11.83
CA VAL A 155 -3.77 7.10 11.73
C VAL A 155 -2.80 6.57 12.80
N ASP A 156 -3.25 6.45 14.05
CA ASP A 156 -2.39 5.99 15.14
C ASP A 156 -1.91 4.54 14.89
N ARG A 157 -2.76 3.69 14.31
CA ARG A 157 -2.38 2.33 13.90
C ARG A 157 -1.45 2.33 12.68
N ALA A 158 -1.66 3.23 11.73
CA ALA A 158 -0.75 3.41 10.59
C ALA A 158 0.67 3.77 11.07
N LEU A 159 0.79 4.69 12.03
CA LEU A 159 2.06 5.07 12.65
C LEU A 159 2.68 3.93 13.45
N ALA A 160 1.89 3.22 14.26
CA ALA A 160 2.37 2.04 14.98
C ALA A 160 2.92 0.97 14.02
N THR A 161 2.30 0.81 12.84
CA THR A 161 2.74 -0.16 11.82
C THR A 161 4.06 0.25 11.16
N ILE A 162 4.26 1.55 10.90
CA ILE A 162 5.54 2.07 10.39
C ILE A 162 6.70 1.73 11.30
N ASN A 163 6.51 1.79 12.62
CA ASN A 163 7.55 1.47 13.60
C ASN A 163 7.95 -0.02 13.59
N LEU A 164 7.18 -0.88 12.91
CA LEU A 164 7.53 -2.28 12.72
C LEU A 164 8.43 -2.50 11.48
N ILE A 165 8.56 -1.51 10.58
CA ILE A 165 9.36 -1.60 9.36
C ILE A 165 10.85 -1.56 9.76
N PRO A 166 11.64 -2.61 9.45
CA PRO A 166 13.07 -2.58 9.72
C PRO A 166 13.77 -1.52 8.87
N ILE A 167 14.50 -0.59 9.51
CA ILE A 167 15.25 0.51 8.85
C ILE A 167 16.75 0.23 8.72
N ASN A 168 17.15 -1.04 8.83
CA ASN A 168 18.54 -1.47 8.64
C ASN A 168 18.90 -1.71 7.16
N SER A 169 18.06 -1.25 6.23
CA SER A 169 18.29 -1.31 4.79
C SER A 169 17.65 -0.11 4.09
N SER A 170 18.21 0.26 2.95
CA SER A 170 17.70 1.34 2.09
C SER A 170 16.26 1.10 1.62
N ASP A 171 15.88 -0.16 1.40
CA ASP A 171 14.50 -0.55 1.08
C ASP A 171 13.55 -0.27 2.25
N GLY A 172 13.98 -0.57 3.47
CA GLY A 172 13.20 -0.33 4.69
C GLY A 172 12.95 1.14 4.96
N GLU A 173 13.99 1.95 4.85
CA GLU A 173 13.91 3.41 4.97
C GLU A 173 13.01 4.03 3.91
N ARG A 174 13.18 3.61 2.65
CA ARG A 174 12.37 4.06 1.52
C ARG A 174 10.91 3.72 1.75
N GLU A 175 10.61 2.50 2.18
CA GLU A 175 9.24 2.08 2.45
C GLU A 175 8.64 2.86 3.63
N GLN A 176 9.43 3.10 4.69
CA GLN A 176 9.01 3.94 5.81
C GLN A 176 8.60 5.32 5.32
N CYS A 177 9.45 5.96 4.52
CA CYS A 177 9.22 7.24 3.88
C CYS A 177 7.94 7.28 3.03
N TRP A 178 7.68 6.25 2.22
CA TRP A 178 6.48 6.15 1.39
C TRP A 178 5.20 5.95 2.21
N ALA A 179 5.24 5.10 3.23
CA ALA A 179 4.10 4.89 4.13
C ALA A 179 3.75 6.18 4.87
N ILE A 180 4.78 6.91 5.33
CA ILE A 180 4.72 8.24 5.94
C ILE A 180 4.03 9.25 5.02
N LEU A 181 4.52 9.41 3.79
CA LEU A 181 3.90 10.29 2.79
C LEU A 181 2.44 9.88 2.54
N SER A 182 2.15 8.59 2.49
CA SER A 182 0.79 8.09 2.31
C SER A 182 -0.14 8.44 3.47
N ILE A 183 0.35 8.38 4.72
CA ILE A 183 -0.42 8.82 5.89
C ILE A 183 -0.72 10.31 5.82
N PHE A 184 0.31 11.09 5.54
CA PHE A 184 0.20 12.52 5.40
C PHE A 184 -0.84 12.90 4.33
N ASN A 185 -0.81 12.23 3.16
CA ASN A 185 -1.77 12.44 2.08
C ASN A 185 -3.19 12.05 2.48
N ALA A 186 -3.35 10.95 3.23
CA ALA A 186 -4.65 10.50 3.73
C ALA A 186 -5.25 11.50 4.73
N LEU A 187 -4.44 12.08 5.62
CA LEU A 187 -4.84 13.13 6.56
C LEU A 187 -5.24 14.43 5.85
N ASN A 188 -4.44 14.87 4.88
CA ASN A 188 -4.69 16.06 4.09
C ASN A 188 -5.98 15.97 3.27
N LYS A 189 -6.22 14.85 2.60
CA LYS A 189 -7.45 14.64 1.83
C LYS A 189 -8.71 14.78 2.70
N LYS A 190 -8.61 14.42 3.98
CA LYS A 190 -9.69 14.55 4.97
C LYS A 190 -9.74 15.92 5.64
N ARG A 191 -8.92 16.88 5.19
CA ARG A 191 -8.77 18.24 5.75
C ARG A 191 -8.47 18.26 7.25
N ASN A 192 -7.80 17.22 7.76
CA ASN A 192 -7.33 17.20 9.14
C ASN A 192 -5.97 17.92 9.26
N SER A 193 -5.97 19.22 8.97
CA SER A 193 -4.75 20.03 8.84
C SER A 193 -3.91 20.05 10.12
N GLN A 194 -4.52 20.02 11.30
CA GLN A 194 -3.79 20.02 12.57
C GLN A 194 -3.00 18.71 12.78
N LYS A 195 -3.61 17.54 12.55
CA LYS A 195 -2.90 16.26 12.64
C LYS A 195 -1.85 16.12 11.53
N SER A 196 -2.11 16.64 10.32
CA SER A 196 -1.11 16.67 9.26
C SER A 196 0.12 17.51 9.64
N ILE A 197 -0.08 18.67 10.27
CA ILE A 197 1.00 19.54 10.78
C ILE A 197 1.79 18.83 11.88
N GLU A 198 1.09 18.29 12.89
CA GLU A 198 1.73 17.56 13.99
C GLU A 198 2.56 16.38 13.47
N LEU A 199 1.98 15.62 12.53
CA LEU A 199 2.67 14.52 11.89
C LEU A 199 3.91 15.00 11.11
N LEU A 200 3.79 16.05 10.30
CA LEU A 200 4.93 16.63 9.58
C LEU A 200 6.04 17.07 10.54
N ASN A 201 5.69 17.69 11.67
CA ASN A 201 6.68 18.12 12.65
C ASN A 201 7.38 16.94 13.33
N ASN A 202 6.62 15.90 13.72
CA ASN A 202 7.20 14.67 14.26
C ASN A 202 8.08 13.97 13.22
N MET A 203 7.66 13.96 11.95
CA MET A 203 8.46 13.46 10.84
C MET A 203 9.77 14.24 10.67
N ILE A 204 9.71 15.57 10.72
CA ILE A 204 10.89 16.42 10.62
C ILE A 204 11.88 16.10 11.74
N ALA A 205 11.38 15.88 12.97
CA ALA A 205 12.17 15.59 14.15
C ALA A 205 12.75 14.17 14.19
N GLU A 206 11.99 13.16 13.76
CA GLU A 206 12.33 11.75 13.97
C GLU A 206 12.97 11.06 12.75
N LEU A 207 12.66 11.49 11.52
CA LEU A 207 13.04 10.73 10.30
C LEU A 207 14.48 10.86 9.79
N PRO A 208 15.36 11.79 10.25
CA PRO A 208 16.75 11.70 9.82
C PRO A 208 17.79 11.97 10.91
N LYS A 209 18.44 10.89 11.33
CA LYS A 209 19.88 10.92 11.62
C LYS A 209 20.73 10.06 10.68
N GLN A 210 20.13 9.13 9.93
CA GLN A 210 20.89 8.08 9.26
C GLN A 210 20.90 8.20 7.71
N HIS A 211 19.83 8.74 7.08
CA HIS A 211 19.75 8.83 5.61
C HIS A 211 19.16 10.17 5.12
N LYS A 212 20.06 11.12 4.86
CA LYS A 212 19.75 12.54 4.57
C LYS A 212 18.89 12.74 3.31
N CYS A 213 19.18 12.04 2.21
CA CYS A 213 18.61 12.31 0.88
C CYS A 213 17.09 12.06 0.77
N PHE A 214 16.61 10.89 1.22
CA PHE A 214 15.19 10.55 1.12
C PHE A 214 14.34 11.37 2.10
N SER A 215 14.91 11.71 3.27
CA SER A 215 14.25 12.56 4.25
C SER A 215 14.00 13.98 3.72
N THR A 216 14.95 14.60 3.01
CA THR A 216 14.79 15.94 2.46
C THR A 216 13.71 15.96 1.36
N PHE A 217 13.72 15.00 0.45
CA PHE A 217 12.70 14.91 -0.61
C PHE A 217 11.28 14.76 -0.04
N ILE A 218 11.09 13.84 0.92
CA ILE A 218 9.78 13.59 1.51
C ILE A 218 9.32 14.76 2.37
N LYS A 219 10.22 15.36 3.17
CA LYS A 219 9.94 16.60 3.92
C LYS A 219 9.47 17.69 2.97
N GLY A 220 10.21 17.91 1.87
CA GLY A 220 9.86 18.91 0.88
C GLY A 220 8.50 18.64 0.22
N ARG A 221 8.21 17.38 -0.12
CA ARG A 221 6.93 17.00 -0.71
C ARG A 221 5.75 17.18 0.26
N CYS A 222 5.88 16.69 1.48
CA CYS A 222 4.85 16.84 2.50
C CYS A 222 4.62 18.32 2.85
N ALA A 223 5.68 19.12 2.99
CA ALA A 223 5.56 20.54 3.28
C ALA A 223 4.83 21.31 2.17
N ILE A 224 5.18 21.06 0.90
CA ILE A 224 4.48 21.63 -0.26
C ILE A 224 2.98 21.30 -0.20
N GLU A 225 2.64 20.01 -0.04
CA GLU A 225 1.24 19.58 -0.02
C GLU A 225 0.49 20.12 1.22
N LEU A 226 1.16 20.29 2.36
CA LEU A 226 0.59 20.94 3.54
C LEU A 226 0.28 22.40 3.28
N ILE A 227 1.27 23.11 2.72
CA ILE A 227 1.19 24.51 2.36
C ILE A 227 0.06 24.75 1.39
N GLU A 228 -0.11 23.91 0.38
CA GLU A 228 -1.24 23.99 -0.55
C GLU A 228 -2.58 23.82 0.17
N ASN A 229 -2.74 22.81 1.03
CA ASN A 229 -3.98 22.59 1.78
C ASN A 229 -4.30 23.73 2.76
N VAL A 230 -3.28 24.22 3.48
CA VAL A 230 -3.42 25.34 4.41
C VAL A 230 -3.72 26.64 3.64
N ALA A 231 -3.14 26.81 2.45
CA ALA A 231 -3.44 27.93 1.57
C ALA A 231 -4.87 27.92 1.04
N GLU A 232 -5.36 26.76 0.60
CA GLU A 232 -6.77 26.58 0.21
C GLU A 232 -7.74 26.85 1.37
N SER A 233 -7.31 26.62 2.62
CA SER A 233 -8.09 26.97 3.81
C SER A 233 -8.03 28.47 4.18
N GLY A 234 -7.24 29.27 3.47
CA GLY A 234 -7.08 30.71 3.70
C GLY A 234 -6.11 31.10 4.82
N SER A 235 -5.34 30.16 5.37
CA SER A 235 -4.44 30.40 6.52
C SER A 235 -3.01 30.75 6.08
N PHE A 236 -2.80 31.97 5.60
CA PHE A 236 -1.51 32.46 5.09
C PHE A 236 -0.36 32.33 6.10
N GLU A 237 -0.60 32.73 7.35
CA GLU A 237 0.43 32.76 8.40
C GLU A 237 0.98 31.36 8.69
N LYS A 238 0.10 30.36 8.71
CA LYS A 238 0.49 28.96 8.91
C LYS A 238 1.29 28.41 7.73
N ALA A 239 0.92 28.74 6.49
CA ALA A 239 1.69 28.34 5.31
C ALA A 239 3.13 28.93 5.36
N MET A 240 3.25 30.19 5.79
CA MET A 240 4.53 30.85 5.97
C MET A 240 5.36 30.26 7.12
N GLU A 241 4.73 29.83 8.21
CA GLU A 241 5.37 29.15 9.33
C GLU A 241 5.92 27.77 8.94
N ILE A 242 5.14 26.96 8.21
CA ILE A 242 5.56 25.66 7.70
C ILE A 242 6.75 25.81 6.76
N CYS A 243 6.70 26.78 5.83
CA CYS A 243 7.81 27.06 4.93
C CYS A 243 9.11 27.41 5.67
N GLN A 244 9.03 28.16 6.77
CA GLN A 244 10.20 28.59 7.54
C GLN A 244 10.78 27.47 8.40
N SER A 245 9.94 26.57 8.92
CA SER A 245 10.36 25.50 9.82
C SER A 245 10.80 24.22 9.09
N THR A 246 10.39 24.02 7.84
CA THR A 246 10.70 22.79 7.09
C THR A 246 12.02 22.90 6.32
N TYR A 247 12.31 24.06 5.76
CA TYR A 247 13.44 24.25 4.85
C TYR A 247 14.52 25.06 5.55
N ASP A 248 15.73 24.48 5.65
CA ASP A 248 16.88 25.18 6.21
C ASP A 248 17.61 25.99 5.14
N ASN A 249 17.70 25.46 3.92
CA ASN A 249 18.36 26.15 2.80
C ASN A 249 17.46 27.19 2.14
N ASP A 250 18.09 28.19 1.58
CA ASP A 250 17.43 29.38 1.08
C ASP A 250 16.85 29.17 -0.34
N GLU A 251 17.45 28.29 -1.15
CA GLU A 251 16.95 27.94 -2.48
C GLU A 251 15.59 27.22 -2.44
N GLU A 252 15.43 26.21 -1.58
CA GLU A 252 14.16 25.48 -1.42
C GLU A 252 13.08 26.39 -0.80
N LYS A 253 13.46 27.28 0.14
CA LYS A 253 12.54 28.30 0.67
C LYS A 253 12.01 29.20 -0.43
N VAL A 254 12.85 29.69 -1.35
CA VAL A 254 12.41 30.58 -2.43
C VAL A 254 11.38 29.89 -3.33
N TYR A 255 11.61 28.63 -3.71
CA TYR A 255 10.65 27.85 -4.50
C TYR A 255 9.29 27.74 -3.81
N VAL A 256 9.29 27.42 -2.52
CA VAL A 256 8.07 27.22 -1.72
C VAL A 256 7.36 28.55 -1.46
N LEU A 257 8.09 29.62 -1.17
CA LEU A 257 7.55 30.98 -1.05
C LEU A 257 6.87 31.43 -2.35
N ALA A 258 7.46 31.13 -3.51
CA ALA A 258 6.83 31.38 -4.80
C ALA A 258 5.52 30.59 -4.96
N LEU A 259 5.51 29.30 -4.57
CA LEU A 259 4.29 28.50 -4.57
C LEU A 259 3.20 29.11 -3.68
N ILE A 260 3.54 29.54 -2.46
CA ILE A 260 2.59 30.23 -1.57
C ILE A 260 2.00 31.45 -2.29
N ALA A 261 2.82 32.30 -2.91
CA ALA A 261 2.34 33.48 -3.64
C ALA A 261 1.34 33.13 -4.75
N THR A 262 1.54 32.02 -5.48
CA THR A 262 0.60 31.59 -6.53
C THR A 262 -0.75 31.10 -6.00
N LYS A 263 -0.80 30.61 -4.75
CA LYS A 263 -2.02 30.06 -4.12
C LYS A 263 -2.80 31.09 -3.32
N PHE A 264 -2.18 32.22 -3.00
CA PHE A 264 -2.81 33.41 -2.42
C PHE A 264 -2.90 34.61 -3.40
N PRO A 265 -3.33 34.44 -4.67
CA PRO A 265 -3.25 35.50 -5.68
C PRO A 265 -4.32 36.59 -5.50
N LYS A 266 -5.12 36.55 -4.42
CA LYS A 266 -6.27 37.45 -4.19
C LYS A 266 -6.36 38.03 -2.78
N THR A 267 -5.41 37.75 -1.89
CA THR A 267 -5.44 38.31 -0.53
C THR A 267 -4.52 39.52 -0.45
N ASP A 268 -5.02 40.54 0.26
CA ASP A 268 -4.42 41.80 0.70
C ASP A 268 -2.97 42.10 0.23
N ASN A 269 -2.74 43.28 -0.37
CA ASN A 269 -1.41 43.75 -0.85
C ASN A 269 -0.28 43.52 0.17
N ALA A 270 -0.62 43.52 1.46
CA ALA A 270 0.27 43.19 2.56
C ALA A 270 0.92 41.79 2.48
N GLN A 271 0.16 40.73 2.17
CA GLN A 271 0.65 39.35 2.14
C GLN A 271 1.59 39.10 0.95
N SER A 272 1.23 39.61 -0.22
CA SER A 272 2.07 39.56 -1.42
C SER A 272 3.37 40.35 -1.23
N SER A 273 3.28 41.54 -0.60
CA SER A 273 4.46 42.33 -0.22
C SER A 273 5.34 41.59 0.79
N GLN A 274 4.76 40.88 1.75
CA GLN A 274 5.51 40.10 2.74
C GLN A 274 6.29 38.94 2.11
N ILE A 275 5.71 38.21 1.16
CA ILE A 275 6.43 37.16 0.42
C ILE A 275 7.56 37.77 -0.39
N ALA A 276 7.27 38.81 -1.18
CA ALA A 276 8.27 39.48 -2.01
C ALA A 276 9.45 40.00 -1.19
N LYS A 277 9.19 40.59 -0.02
CA LYS A 277 10.25 41.02 0.91
C LYS A 277 11.11 39.85 1.37
N LYS A 278 10.53 38.72 1.77
CA LYS A 278 11.27 37.54 2.22
C LYS A 278 12.14 36.93 1.11
N ILE A 279 11.61 36.82 -0.11
CA ILE A 279 12.37 36.35 -1.27
C ILE A 279 13.54 37.31 -1.55
N MET A 280 13.31 38.62 -1.55
CA MET A 280 14.37 39.62 -1.74
C MET A 280 15.43 39.57 -0.65
N THR A 281 15.06 39.36 0.61
CA THR A 281 16.02 39.21 1.72
C THR A 281 16.95 38.02 1.50
N ILE A 282 16.42 36.88 1.04
CA ILE A 282 17.22 35.70 0.72
C ILE A 282 18.24 36.02 -0.39
N PHE A 283 17.79 36.58 -1.52
CA PHE A 283 18.70 36.94 -2.62
C PHE A 283 19.78 37.96 -2.23
N VAL A 284 19.44 38.94 -1.37
CA VAL A 284 20.40 39.94 -0.89
C VAL A 284 21.45 39.30 0.03
N ASN A 285 21.07 38.32 0.86
CA ASN A 285 22.03 37.61 1.71
C ASN A 285 23.00 36.77 0.86
N ASP A 286 22.49 36.01 -0.11
CA ASP A 286 23.33 35.21 -1.02
C ASP A 286 24.34 36.08 -1.80
N LEU A 287 23.95 37.29 -2.22
CA LEU A 287 24.83 38.22 -2.92
C LEU A 287 25.92 38.83 -2.03
N ASN A 288 25.71 38.91 -0.71
CA ASN A 288 26.69 39.44 0.24
C ASN A 288 27.68 38.38 0.75
N GLU A 289 27.41 37.10 0.49
CA GLU A 289 28.29 35.97 0.85
C GLU A 289 29.27 35.56 -0.28
N ILE A 290 29.19 36.20 -1.45
CA ILE A 290 30.08 36.02 -2.62
C ILE A 290 31.20 37.07 -2.62
#